data_AF-A0A4U3M1Q8-F1
#
_entry.id   AF-A0A4U3M1Q8-F1
#
_cell.length_a   1.000
_cell.length_b   1.000
_cell.length_c   1.000
_cell.angle_alpha   90.00
_cell.angle_beta   90.00
_cell.angle_gamma   90.00
#
_symmetry.space_group_name_H-M   'P 1'
#
loop_
_entity.id
_entity.type
_entity.pdbx_description
1 polymer ?
#
loop_
_entity_poly.entity_id
_entity_poly.type
_entity_poly.pdbx_seq_one_letter_code
_entity_poly.pdbx_strand_id
1 'polypeptide(L)'
;MHRSALVRRMGVAAGLGIGTAGALCGVLLLGPLAASILLAVVFLLVWPLAAVVRHVADEEPYGSSAVIAAACAAAVLCLPGLVRLLAWGALGIAAALLLAGLFIVIDLVVPDRPPRRRRSRKQRRLERLTEAQFDEDERLIESLQCPLSIEELCGVWSDTAMQLSKGAGLRDRQAVAEVRRICLDEFERRNPEGFHRWLDAGAPANPSRYLLGN
;
A
#
# COMPACT_ATOMS: atom_id res chain seq x y z
N MET A 1 -57.62 -28.35 -12.64
CA MET A 1 -56.33 -27.70 -12.99
C MET A 1 -56.38 -26.16 -12.85
N HIS A 2 -56.79 -25.59 -11.71
CA HIS A 2 -56.84 -24.12 -11.51
C HIS A 2 -56.00 -23.60 -10.33
N ARG A 3 -55.38 -24.49 -9.54
CA ARG A 3 -54.58 -24.10 -8.36
C ARG A 3 -53.18 -23.56 -8.69
N SER A 4 -52.61 -23.88 -9.87
CA SER A 4 -51.23 -23.47 -10.22
C SER A 4 -51.09 -21.99 -10.62
N ALA A 5 -52.12 -21.41 -11.24
CA ALA A 5 -52.08 -20.01 -11.66
C ALA A 5 -52.20 -19.04 -10.48
N LEU A 6 -52.97 -19.39 -9.44
CA LEU A 6 -53.13 -18.59 -8.23
C LEU A 6 -51.87 -18.56 -7.38
N VAL A 7 -51.20 -19.70 -7.20
CA VAL A 7 -49.94 -19.79 -6.45
C VAL A 7 -48.82 -19.02 -7.16
N ARG A 8 -48.75 -19.09 -8.50
CA ARG A 8 -47.78 -18.33 -9.29
C ARG A 8 -48.03 -16.82 -9.23
N ARG A 9 -49.29 -16.38 -9.24
CA ARG A 9 -49.66 -14.96 -9.12
C ARG A 9 -49.41 -14.42 -7.71
N MET A 10 -49.66 -15.23 -6.67
CA MET A 10 -49.35 -14.85 -5.28
C MET A 10 -47.84 -14.74 -5.03
N GLY A 11 -47.02 -15.62 -5.62
CA GLY A 11 -45.57 -15.53 -5.51
C GLY A 11 -44.99 -14.27 -6.15
N VAL A 12 -45.48 -13.88 -7.33
CA VAL A 12 -45.05 -12.64 -8.01
C VAL A 12 -45.52 -11.41 -7.24
N ALA A 13 -46.75 -11.40 -6.71
CA ALA A 13 -47.27 -10.29 -5.92
C ALA A 13 -46.52 -10.13 -4.58
N ALA A 14 -46.18 -11.22 -3.91
CA ALA A 14 -45.40 -11.20 -2.66
C ALA A 14 -43.96 -10.72 -2.90
N GLY A 15 -43.32 -11.17 -3.99
CA GLY A 15 -41.98 -10.71 -4.39
C GLY A 15 -41.94 -9.23 -4.72
N LEU A 16 -42.96 -8.72 -5.43
CA LEU A 16 -43.09 -7.29 -5.75
C LEU A 16 -43.31 -6.44 -4.48
N GLY A 17 -44.12 -6.93 -3.54
CA GLY A 17 -44.39 -6.26 -2.26
C GLY A 17 -43.16 -6.14 -1.36
N ILE A 18 -42.37 -7.20 -1.25
CA ILE A 18 -41.15 -7.19 -0.43
C ILE A 18 -40.06 -6.32 -1.07
N GLY A 19 -39.93 -6.36 -2.41
CA GLY A 19 -38.98 -5.53 -3.14
C GLY A 19 -39.30 -4.03 -3.05
N THR A 20 -40.58 -3.67 -3.19
CA THR A 20 -41.01 -2.26 -3.09
C THR A 20 -40.88 -1.72 -1.67
N ALA A 21 -41.22 -2.50 -0.65
CA ALA A 21 -41.04 -2.11 0.76
C ALA A 21 -39.55 -1.94 1.13
N GLY A 22 -38.68 -2.83 0.64
CA GLY A 22 -37.22 -2.72 0.84
C GLY A 22 -36.62 -1.49 0.16
N ALA A 23 -37.04 -1.19 -1.07
CA ALA A 23 -36.61 0.00 -1.80
C ALA A 23 -37.08 1.30 -1.11
N LEU A 24 -38.34 1.37 -0.66
CA LEU A 24 -38.87 2.51 0.09
C LEU A 24 -38.14 2.74 1.41
N CYS A 25 -37.81 1.67 2.14
CA CYS A 25 -37.06 1.77 3.40
C CYS A 25 -35.61 2.27 3.14
N GLY A 26 -34.97 1.81 2.06
CA GLY A 26 -33.66 2.29 1.63
C GLY A 26 -33.67 3.77 1.21
N VAL A 27 -34.73 4.22 0.52
CA VAL A 27 -34.91 5.63 0.13
C VAL A 27 -35.06 6.54 1.35
N LEU A 28 -35.78 6.07 2.37
CA LEU A 28 -36.02 6.84 3.61
C LEU A 28 -34.76 6.96 4.50
N LEU A 29 -33.87 5.97 4.48
CA LEU A 29 -32.70 5.92 5.37
C LEU A 29 -31.43 6.56 4.79
N LEU A 30 -31.23 6.55 3.47
CA LEU A 30 -29.97 7.01 2.84
C LEU A 30 -30.01 8.44 2.29
N GLY A 31 -31.18 9.11 2.32
CA GLY A 31 -31.36 10.41 1.70
C GLY A 31 -31.48 10.32 0.17
N PRO A 32 -32.05 11.34 -0.49
CA PRO A 32 -32.53 11.25 -1.87
C PRO A 32 -31.41 10.99 -2.88
N LEU A 33 -30.20 11.51 -2.63
CA LEU A 33 -29.05 11.29 -3.50
C LEU A 33 -28.55 9.84 -3.48
N ALA A 34 -28.32 9.28 -2.31
CA ALA A 34 -27.84 7.90 -2.22
C ALA A 34 -28.93 6.89 -2.59
N ALA A 35 -30.20 7.22 -2.39
CA ALA A 35 -31.32 6.46 -2.93
C ALA A 35 -31.33 6.42 -4.46
N SER A 36 -31.09 7.56 -5.11
CA SER A 36 -31.03 7.65 -6.58
C SER A 36 -29.84 6.90 -7.17
N ILE A 37 -28.68 6.95 -6.50
CA ILE A 37 -27.47 6.20 -6.90
C ILE A 37 -27.71 4.69 -6.75
N LEU A 38 -28.31 4.26 -5.63
CA LEU A 38 -28.64 2.85 -5.41
C LEU A 38 -29.63 2.33 -6.46
N LEU A 39 -30.67 3.11 -6.78
CA LEU A 39 -31.63 2.77 -7.83
C LEU A 39 -30.95 2.69 -9.21
N ALA A 40 -30.06 3.63 -9.53
CA ALA A 40 -29.31 3.61 -10.79
C ALA A 40 -28.41 2.38 -10.90
N VAL A 41 -27.71 2.01 -9.82
CA VAL A 41 -26.84 0.82 -9.77
C VAL A 41 -27.66 -0.46 -9.90
N VAL A 42 -28.78 -0.57 -9.18
CA VAL A 42 -29.68 -1.72 -9.30
C VAL A 42 -30.25 -1.82 -10.71
N PHE A 43 -30.66 -0.70 -11.31
CA PHE A 43 -31.16 -0.68 -12.68
C PHE A 43 -30.08 -1.10 -13.70
N LEU A 44 -28.87 -0.57 -13.58
CA LEU A 44 -27.73 -0.92 -14.45
C LEU A 44 -27.29 -2.38 -14.32
N LEU A 45 -27.48 -3.01 -13.16
CA LEU A 45 -27.17 -4.44 -12.96
C LEU A 45 -28.31 -5.35 -13.43
N VAL A 46 -29.56 -4.98 -13.16
CA VAL A 46 -30.72 -5.80 -13.49
C VAL A 46 -31.06 -5.74 -14.98
N TRP A 47 -30.85 -4.61 -15.65
CA TRP A 47 -31.13 -4.43 -17.08
C TRP A 47 -30.37 -5.40 -18.00
N PRO A 48 -29.03 -5.52 -17.93
CA PRO A 48 -28.28 -6.47 -18.76
C PRO A 48 -28.59 -7.92 -18.36
N LEU A 49 -28.84 -8.19 -17.07
CA LEU A 49 -29.24 -9.52 -16.61
C LEU A 49 -30.59 -9.92 -17.23
N ALA A 50 -31.56 -9.01 -17.27
CA ALA A 50 -32.85 -9.24 -17.91
C ALA A 50 -32.73 -9.41 -19.44
N ALA A 51 -31.82 -8.66 -20.08
CA ALA A 51 -31.53 -8.81 -21.50
C ALA A 51 -30.89 -10.17 -21.82
N VAL A 52 -29.95 -10.63 -20.99
CA VAL A 52 -29.31 -11.96 -21.12
C VAL A 52 -30.32 -13.06 -20.87
N VAL A 53 -31.16 -12.95 -19.83
CA VAL A 53 -32.21 -13.95 -19.56
C VAL A 53 -33.22 -14.00 -20.69
N ARG A 54 -33.61 -12.87 -21.29
CA ARG A 54 -34.46 -12.85 -22.49
C ARG A 54 -33.77 -13.54 -23.67
N HIS A 55 -32.53 -13.19 -23.94
CA HIS A 55 -31.79 -13.74 -25.07
C HIS A 55 -31.58 -15.26 -24.93
N VAL A 56 -31.26 -15.74 -23.71
CA VAL A 56 -31.12 -17.17 -23.41
C VAL A 56 -32.47 -17.90 -23.40
N ALA A 57 -33.56 -17.24 -23.01
CA ALA A 57 -34.90 -17.81 -23.06
C ALA A 57 -35.47 -17.90 -24.48
N ASP A 58 -35.00 -17.05 -25.40
CA ASP A 58 -35.45 -17.02 -26.79
C ASP A 58 -34.71 -18.05 -27.67
N GLU A 59 -33.53 -18.56 -27.26
CA GLU A 59 -32.71 -19.42 -28.13
C GLU A 59 -32.87 -20.96 -27.97
N GLU A 60 -33.46 -21.51 -26.90
CA GLU A 60 -33.66 -22.99 -26.83
C GLU A 60 -34.93 -23.46 -26.07
N PRO A 61 -35.70 -24.43 -26.60
CA PRO A 61 -36.87 -24.99 -25.90
C PRO A 61 -36.59 -26.01 -24.79
N TYR A 62 -35.34 -26.42 -24.47
CA TYR A 62 -35.11 -27.57 -23.56
C TYR A 62 -33.85 -27.46 -22.66
N GLY A 63 -33.65 -26.32 -22.00
CA GLY A 63 -32.79 -26.21 -20.82
C GLY A 63 -33.64 -26.19 -19.54
N SER A 64 -33.41 -27.13 -18.60
CA SER A 64 -34.20 -27.26 -17.36
C SER A 64 -34.37 -25.91 -16.64
N SER A 65 -35.59 -25.38 -16.66
CA SER A 65 -36.01 -24.13 -16.00
C SER A 65 -35.59 -24.04 -14.52
N ALA A 66 -35.34 -25.17 -13.88
CA ALA A 66 -34.82 -25.24 -12.52
C ALA A 66 -33.40 -24.67 -12.38
N VAL A 67 -32.53 -24.82 -13.39
CA VAL A 67 -31.14 -24.33 -13.34
C VAL A 67 -31.10 -22.81 -13.45
N ILE A 68 -31.91 -22.25 -14.36
CA ILE A 68 -32.04 -20.80 -14.52
C ILE A 68 -32.68 -20.19 -13.26
N ALA A 69 -33.71 -20.82 -12.71
CA ALA A 69 -34.33 -20.38 -11.45
C ALA A 69 -33.36 -20.45 -10.26
N ALA A 70 -32.55 -21.51 -10.16
CA ALA A 70 -31.55 -21.65 -9.11
C ALA A 70 -30.43 -20.62 -9.23
N ALA A 71 -29.94 -20.33 -10.44
CA ALA A 71 -28.93 -19.31 -10.68
C ALA A 71 -29.45 -17.90 -10.34
N CYS A 72 -30.69 -17.59 -10.74
CA CYS A 72 -31.33 -16.32 -10.38
C CYS A 72 -31.56 -16.20 -8.87
N ALA A 73 -32.01 -17.27 -8.20
CA ALA A 73 -32.19 -17.29 -6.76
C ALA A 73 -30.86 -17.08 -6.02
N ALA A 74 -29.79 -17.75 -6.45
CA ALA A 74 -28.45 -17.59 -5.88
C ALA A 74 -27.94 -16.15 -6.04
N ALA A 75 -28.08 -15.56 -7.24
CA ALA A 75 -27.67 -14.18 -7.48
C ALA A 75 -28.44 -13.18 -6.59
N VAL A 76 -29.75 -13.36 -6.45
CA VAL A 76 -30.61 -12.53 -5.58
C VAL A 76 -30.25 -12.69 -4.10
N LEU A 77 -29.89 -13.90 -3.66
CA LEU A 77 -29.46 -14.18 -2.29
C LEU A 77 -28.08 -13.64 -1.95
N CYS A 78 -27.16 -13.53 -2.92
CA CYS A 78 -25.81 -13.00 -2.70
C CYS A 78 -25.73 -11.47 -2.71
N LEU A 79 -26.67 -10.78 -3.37
CA LEU A 79 -26.70 -9.32 -3.48
C LEU A 79 -26.74 -8.57 -2.13
N PRO A 80 -27.56 -8.95 -1.13
CA PRO A 80 -27.60 -8.26 0.16
C PRO A 80 -26.28 -8.36 0.94
N GLY A 81 -25.58 -9.48 0.85
CA GLY A 81 -24.28 -9.68 1.50
C GLY A 81 -23.21 -8.78 0.93
N LEU A 82 -23.19 -8.62 -0.40
CA LEU A 82 -22.23 -7.76 -1.11
C LEU A 82 -22.46 -6.27 -0.81
N VAL A 83 -23.73 -5.84 -0.80
CA VAL A 83 -24.13 -4.47 -0.43
C VAL A 83 -23.74 -4.16 1.01
N ARG A 84 -23.91 -5.12 1.93
CA ARG A 84 -23.55 -4.94 3.34
C ARG A 84 -22.04 -4.87 3.56
N LEU A 85 -21.25 -5.66 2.82
CA LEU A 85 -19.78 -5.59 2.82
C LEU A 85 -19.27 -4.24 2.30
N LEU A 86 -19.83 -3.75 1.19
CA LEU A 86 -19.49 -2.44 0.63
C LEU A 86 -19.90 -1.30 1.55
N ALA A 87 -21.08 -1.38 2.18
CA ALA A 87 -21.54 -0.37 3.13
C ALA A 87 -20.65 -0.28 4.36
N TRP A 88 -20.18 -1.41 4.91
CA TRP A 88 -19.26 -1.42 6.06
C TRP A 88 -17.85 -0.94 5.69
N GLY A 89 -17.37 -1.28 4.49
CA GLY A 89 -16.09 -0.75 3.99
C GLY A 89 -16.11 0.77 3.80
N ALA A 90 -17.18 1.30 3.19
CA ALA A 90 -17.34 2.74 2.98
C ALA A 90 -17.47 3.51 4.31
N LEU A 91 -18.16 2.93 5.29
CA LEU A 91 -18.36 3.54 6.61
C LEU A 91 -17.04 3.58 7.41
N GLY A 92 -16.20 2.54 7.29
CA GLY A 92 -14.85 2.52 7.87
C GLY A 92 -13.93 3.59 7.28
N ILE A 93 -13.93 3.76 5.96
CA ILE A 93 -13.14 4.80 5.28
C ILE A 93 -13.63 6.20 5.66
N ALA A 94 -14.96 6.42 5.69
CA ALA A 94 -15.53 7.70 6.11
C ALA A 94 -15.18 8.05 7.56
N ALA A 95 -15.22 7.08 8.48
CA ALA A 95 -14.83 7.29 9.88
C ALA A 95 -13.33 7.61 10.01
N ALA A 96 -12.46 6.93 9.25
CA ALA A 96 -11.03 7.21 9.23
C ALA A 96 -10.71 8.62 8.72
N LEU A 97 -11.39 9.06 7.64
CA LEU A 97 -11.24 10.40 7.09
C LEU A 97 -11.74 11.48 8.06
N LEU A 98 -12.85 11.24 8.77
CA LEU A 98 -13.34 12.15 9.81
C LEU A 98 -12.35 12.28 10.97
N LEU A 99 -11.78 11.17 11.44
CA LEU A 99 -10.75 11.18 12.50
C LEU A 99 -9.49 11.93 12.05
N ALA A 100 -9.02 11.68 10.82
CA ALA A 100 -7.87 12.38 10.26
C ALA A 100 -8.13 13.89 10.12
N GLY A 101 -9.30 14.27 9.60
CA GLY A 101 -9.72 15.66 9.50
C GLY A 101 -9.82 16.35 10.87
N LEU A 102 -10.38 15.66 11.87
CA LEU A 102 -10.43 16.16 13.25
C LEU A 102 -9.03 16.41 13.81
N PHE A 103 -8.09 15.50 13.55
CA PHE A 103 -6.70 15.64 14.01
C PHE A 103 -6.03 16.87 13.39
N ILE A 104 -6.22 17.09 12.08
CA ILE A 104 -5.71 18.28 11.38
C ILE A 104 -6.33 19.56 11.96
N VAL A 105 -7.64 19.57 12.23
CA VAL A 105 -8.31 20.73 12.81
C VAL A 105 -7.81 21.01 14.23
N ILE A 106 -7.58 19.97 15.05
CA ILE A 106 -7.00 20.13 16.38
C ILE A 106 -5.60 20.74 16.26
N ASP A 107 -4.77 20.24 15.36
CA ASP A 107 -3.41 20.75 15.14
C ASP A 107 -3.41 22.21 14.64
N LEU A 108 -4.38 22.56 13.78
CA LEU A 108 -4.52 23.92 13.24
C LEU A 108 -5.10 24.91 14.27
N VAL A 109 -6.01 24.45 15.13
CA VAL A 109 -6.72 25.28 16.11
C VAL A 109 -5.93 25.43 17.40
N VAL A 110 -5.12 24.44 17.78
CA VAL A 110 -4.16 24.55 18.88
C VAL A 110 -3.02 25.40 18.35
N PRO A 111 -2.95 26.70 18.68
CA PRO A 111 -1.84 27.51 18.23
C PRO A 111 -0.61 26.91 18.89
N ASP A 112 0.42 26.61 18.10
CA ASP A 112 1.77 26.34 18.57
C ASP A 112 2.18 27.49 19.48
N ARG A 113 1.85 27.37 20.77
CA ARG A 113 2.46 28.18 21.79
C ARG A 113 3.85 27.58 21.89
N PRO A 114 4.90 28.24 21.34
CA PRO A 114 6.25 27.74 21.51
C PRO A 114 6.41 27.54 23.02
N PRO A 115 6.76 26.33 23.49
CA PRO A 115 6.85 26.08 24.91
C PRO A 115 7.91 27.05 25.42
N ARG A 116 7.46 28.13 26.07
CA ARG A 116 8.27 29.10 26.81
C ARG A 116 8.76 28.42 28.10
N ARG A 117 9.21 27.17 28.00
CA ARG A 117 10.01 26.52 29.01
C ARG A 117 11.29 27.33 29.04
N ARG A 118 11.45 28.15 30.08
CA ARG A 118 12.77 28.62 30.53
C ARG A 118 13.67 27.39 30.56
N ARG A 119 14.45 27.18 29.49
CA ARG A 119 15.48 26.13 29.42
C ARG A 119 16.35 26.37 30.63
N SER A 120 16.24 25.46 31.60
CA SER A 120 17.03 25.51 32.82
C SER A 120 18.50 25.61 32.43
N ARG A 121 19.30 26.38 33.17
CA ARG A 121 20.75 26.49 32.94
C ARG A 121 21.42 25.11 32.84
N LYS A 122 20.86 24.09 33.51
CA LYS A 122 21.29 22.69 33.42
C LYS A 122 21.09 22.09 32.02
N GLN A 123 19.97 22.38 31.36
CA GLN A 123 19.65 21.87 30.03
C GLN A 123 20.58 22.48 28.97
N ARG A 124 20.88 23.78 29.07
CA ARG A 124 21.90 24.42 28.21
C ARG A 124 23.30 23.85 28.43
N ARG A 125 23.63 23.43 29.65
CA ARG A 125 24.92 22.80 29.96
C ARG A 125 24.99 21.38 29.36
N LEU A 126 23.90 20.61 29.43
CA LEU A 126 23.82 19.31 28.76
C LEU A 126 23.95 19.46 27.25
N GLU A 127 23.18 20.36 26.63
CA GLU A 127 23.23 20.62 25.18
C GLU A 127 24.66 20.96 24.73
N ARG A 128 25.38 21.81 25.48
CA ARG A 128 26.79 22.15 25.17
C ARG A 128 27.77 20.99 25.35
N LEU A 129 27.54 20.12 26.34
CA LEU A 129 28.39 18.94 26.54
C LEU A 129 28.17 17.93 25.42
N THR A 130 26.92 17.76 25.01
CA THR A 130 26.54 16.89 23.89
C THR A 130 27.11 17.44 22.57
N GLU A 131 27.01 18.74 22.33
CA GLU A 131 27.58 19.39 21.13
C GLU A 131 29.11 19.26 21.10
N ALA A 132 29.80 19.49 22.22
CA ALA A 132 31.25 19.31 22.29
C ALA A 132 31.68 17.83 22.12
N GLN A 133 30.87 16.88 22.58
CA GLN A 133 31.11 15.46 22.34
C GLN A 133 30.94 15.09 20.87
N PHE A 134 29.90 15.63 20.21
CA PHE A 134 29.72 15.41 18.77
C PHE A 134 30.88 15.98 17.94
N ASP A 135 31.37 17.18 18.28
CA ASP A 135 32.53 17.78 17.61
C ASP A 135 33.81 16.94 17.82
N GLU A 136 33.97 16.32 18.99
CA GLU A 136 35.10 15.43 19.30
C GLU A 136 34.99 14.10 18.53
N ASP A 137 33.79 13.53 18.47
CA ASP A 137 33.50 12.31 17.70
C ASP A 137 33.68 12.55 16.18
N GLU A 138 33.25 13.69 15.66
CA GLU A 138 33.42 14.07 14.26
C GLU A 138 34.91 14.22 13.90
N ARG A 139 35.70 14.88 14.75
CA ARG A 139 37.17 14.95 14.58
C ARG A 139 37.84 13.60 14.68
N LEU A 140 37.35 12.72 15.56
CA LEU A 140 37.87 11.35 15.67
C LEU A 140 37.59 10.57 14.38
N ILE A 141 36.40 10.71 13.81
CA ILE A 141 36.02 10.09 12.53
C ILE A 141 36.86 10.65 11.37
N GLU A 142 37.09 11.97 11.32
CA GLU A 142 37.99 12.58 10.34
C GLU A 142 39.44 12.07 10.48
N SER A 143 39.88 11.79 11.71
CA SER A 143 41.21 11.26 12.00
C SER A 143 41.36 9.76 11.68
N LEU A 144 40.25 9.02 11.62
CA LEU A 144 40.20 7.61 11.24
C LEU A 144 40.30 7.44 9.72
N GLN A 145 41.43 7.88 9.16
CA GLN A 145 41.74 7.63 7.76
C GLN A 145 42.00 6.13 7.57
N CYS A 146 41.32 5.51 6.60
CA CYS A 146 41.65 4.16 6.19
C CYS A 146 43.10 4.14 5.67
N PRO A 147 44.03 3.39 6.30
CA PRO A 147 45.44 3.45 5.96
C PRO A 147 45.77 2.82 4.58
N LEU A 148 44.81 2.09 3.99
CA LEU A 148 44.97 1.48 2.68
C LEU A 148 44.96 2.52 1.56
N SER A 149 45.78 2.33 0.54
CA SER A 149 45.74 3.11 -0.69
C SER A 149 44.47 2.79 -1.51
N ILE A 150 44.13 3.63 -2.49
CA ILE A 150 42.95 3.40 -3.33
C ILE A 150 43.13 2.15 -4.21
N GLU A 151 44.37 1.84 -4.60
CA GLU A 151 44.75 0.61 -5.30
C GLU A 151 44.50 -0.62 -4.43
N GLU A 152 44.92 -0.56 -3.16
CA GLU A 152 44.72 -1.65 -2.21
C GLU A 152 43.23 -1.87 -1.92
N LEU A 153 42.45 -0.79 -1.79
CA LEU A 153 40.99 -0.87 -1.63
C LEU A 153 40.31 -1.52 -2.86
N CYS A 154 40.77 -1.22 -4.08
CA CYS A 154 40.29 -1.90 -5.29
C CYS A 154 40.61 -3.40 -5.28
N GLY A 155 41.77 -3.77 -4.74
CA GLY A 155 42.17 -5.16 -4.51
C GLY A 155 41.24 -5.86 -3.52
N VAL A 156 41.03 -5.28 -2.33
CA VAL A 156 40.12 -5.80 -1.30
C VAL A 156 38.70 -5.97 -1.83
N TRP A 157 38.20 -5.00 -2.61
CA TRP A 157 36.89 -5.12 -3.24
C TRP A 157 36.80 -6.32 -4.21
N SER A 158 37.83 -6.51 -5.05
CA SER A 158 37.88 -7.61 -6.01
C SER A 158 37.97 -8.97 -5.31
N ASP A 159 38.75 -9.07 -4.22
CA ASP A 159 38.87 -10.28 -3.41
C ASP A 159 37.55 -10.65 -2.73
N THR A 160 36.85 -9.67 -2.15
CA THR A 160 35.54 -9.93 -1.53
C THR A 160 34.49 -10.34 -2.56
N ALA A 161 34.52 -9.79 -3.78
CA ALA A 161 33.64 -10.22 -4.87
C ALA A 161 33.88 -11.69 -5.25
N MET A 162 35.15 -12.10 -5.32
CA MET A 162 35.53 -13.51 -5.56
C MET A 162 35.14 -14.43 -4.40
N GLN A 163 35.26 -13.98 -3.15
CA GLN A 163 34.83 -14.77 -1.98
C GLN A 163 33.32 -15.02 -2.01
N LEU A 164 32.51 -14.01 -2.36
CA LEU A 164 31.07 -14.16 -2.53
C LEU A 164 30.73 -15.13 -3.66
N SER A 165 31.42 -15.06 -4.81
CA SER A 165 31.17 -15.95 -5.95
C SER A 165 31.54 -17.40 -5.68
N LYS A 166 32.52 -17.67 -4.80
CA LYS A 166 32.91 -19.02 -4.36
C LYS A 166 31.97 -19.64 -3.31
N GLY A 167 30.95 -18.92 -2.88
CA GLY A 167 29.94 -19.43 -1.95
C GLY A 167 30.29 -19.25 -0.48
N ALA A 168 30.62 -18.01 -0.08
CA ALA A 168 30.85 -17.64 1.32
C ALA A 168 29.66 -18.04 2.24
N GLY A 169 29.96 -18.51 3.45
CA GLY A 169 28.96 -18.86 4.47
C GLY A 169 28.26 -17.63 5.04
N LEU A 170 27.19 -17.82 5.83
CA LEU A 170 26.37 -16.73 6.38
C LEU A 170 27.17 -15.69 7.20
N ARG A 171 28.08 -16.17 8.06
CA ARG A 171 28.94 -15.30 8.88
C ARG A 171 29.94 -14.52 8.03
N ASP A 172 30.49 -15.16 7.00
CA ASP A 172 31.46 -14.55 6.09
C ASP A 172 30.78 -13.49 5.20
N ARG A 173 29.53 -13.71 4.80
CA ARG A 173 28.75 -12.72 4.04
C ARG A 173 28.52 -11.43 4.82
N GLN A 174 28.28 -11.52 6.13
CA GLN A 174 28.12 -10.33 6.96
C GLN A 174 29.44 -9.56 7.11
N ALA A 175 30.55 -10.27 7.34
CA ALA A 175 31.87 -9.64 7.40
C ALA A 175 32.24 -8.98 6.05
N VAL A 176 31.95 -9.65 4.94
CA VAL A 176 32.15 -9.11 3.59
C VAL A 176 31.29 -7.87 3.34
N ALA A 177 30.04 -7.85 3.81
CA ALA A 177 29.16 -6.69 3.65
C ALA A 177 29.73 -5.44 4.35
N GLU A 178 30.25 -5.59 5.57
CA GLU A 178 30.88 -4.48 6.29
C GLU A 178 32.15 -3.97 5.60
N VAL A 179 33.02 -4.88 5.15
CA VAL A 179 34.24 -4.51 4.41
C VAL A 179 33.88 -3.78 3.12
N ARG A 180 32.86 -4.25 2.40
CA ARG A 180 32.40 -3.62 1.17
C ARG A 180 31.78 -2.24 1.42
N ARG A 181 31.05 -2.05 2.52
CA ARG A 181 30.56 -0.74 2.94
C ARG A 181 31.70 0.26 3.12
N ILE A 182 32.74 -0.13 3.87
CA ILE A 182 33.94 0.71 4.09
C ILE A 182 34.62 1.05 2.75
N CYS A 183 34.73 0.08 1.84
CA CYS A 183 35.32 0.33 0.52
C CYS A 183 34.50 1.36 -0.29
N LEU A 184 33.17 1.25 -0.29
CA LEU A 184 32.29 2.20 -0.99
C LEU A 184 32.42 3.61 -0.43
N ASP A 185 32.38 3.74 0.91
CA ASP A 185 32.53 5.02 1.61
C ASP A 185 33.89 5.67 1.25
N GLU A 186 34.96 4.89 1.22
CA GLU A 186 36.29 5.38 0.84
C GLU A 186 36.46 5.66 -0.66
N PHE A 187 35.79 4.93 -1.55
CA PHE A 187 35.79 5.23 -2.99
C PHE A 187 35.10 6.56 -3.28
N GLU A 188 33.94 6.81 -2.68
CA GLU A 188 33.20 8.06 -2.80
C GLU A 188 34.02 9.23 -2.24
N ARG A 189 34.66 9.04 -1.07
CA ARG A 189 35.48 10.07 -0.42
C ARG A 189 36.73 10.45 -1.21
N ARG A 190 37.40 9.49 -1.85
CA ARG A 190 38.72 9.70 -2.48
C ARG A 190 38.65 10.08 -3.97
N ASN A 191 37.70 9.52 -4.72
CA ASN A 191 37.54 9.80 -6.14
C ASN A 191 36.05 9.76 -6.54
N PRO A 192 35.26 10.78 -6.16
CA PRO A 192 33.81 10.79 -6.36
C PRO A 192 33.44 10.66 -7.85
N GLU A 193 34.17 11.31 -8.75
CA GLU A 193 33.91 11.21 -10.18
C GLU A 193 34.18 9.81 -10.74
N GLY A 194 35.31 9.19 -10.36
CA GLY A 194 35.62 7.82 -10.74
C GLY A 194 34.62 6.81 -10.19
N PHE A 195 34.16 7.04 -8.96
CA PHE A 195 33.14 6.24 -8.30
C PHE A 195 31.80 6.31 -9.04
N HIS A 196 31.33 7.51 -9.41
CA HIS A 196 30.11 7.66 -10.22
C HIS A 196 30.22 6.96 -11.58
N ARG A 197 31.34 7.13 -12.31
CA ARG A 197 31.55 6.42 -13.58
C ARG A 197 31.51 4.90 -13.43
N TRP A 198 32.06 4.39 -12.32
CA TRP A 198 32.02 2.96 -12.01
C TRP A 198 30.61 2.47 -11.71
N LEU A 199 29.81 3.23 -10.96
CA LEU A 199 28.40 2.93 -10.71
C LEU A 199 27.57 2.97 -12.00
N ASP A 200 27.76 3.98 -12.85
CA ASP A 200 27.08 4.12 -14.14
C ASP A 200 27.40 2.97 -15.09
N ALA A 201 28.61 2.40 -15.00
CA ALA A 201 29.01 1.21 -15.73
C ALA A 201 28.44 -0.11 -15.15
N GLY A 202 27.55 -0.03 -14.15
CA GLY A 202 26.92 -1.18 -13.49
C GLY A 202 27.77 -1.80 -12.38
N ALA A 203 28.69 -1.04 -11.79
CA ALA A 203 29.56 -1.47 -10.69
C ALA A 203 30.28 -2.82 -10.95
N PRO A 204 31.03 -2.94 -12.06
CA PRO A 204 31.76 -4.17 -12.38
C PRO A 204 32.70 -4.60 -11.23
N ALA A 205 32.93 -5.91 -11.09
CA ALA A 205 33.62 -6.50 -9.94
C ALA A 205 35.03 -5.95 -9.69
N ASN A 206 35.70 -5.39 -10.70
CA ASN A 206 36.98 -4.71 -10.56
C ASN A 206 36.81 -3.19 -10.82
N PRO A 207 36.88 -2.35 -9.78
CA PRO A 207 36.69 -0.90 -9.90
C PRO A 207 37.96 -0.15 -10.36
N SER A 208 39.12 -0.81 -10.39
CA SER A 208 40.43 -0.20 -10.63
C SER A 208 40.47 0.67 -11.90
N ARG A 209 39.83 0.21 -12.99
CA ARG A 209 39.81 0.91 -14.28
C ARG A 209 39.15 2.30 -14.19
N TYR A 210 38.26 2.51 -13.24
CA TYR A 210 37.48 3.74 -13.09
C TYR A 210 38.02 4.64 -11.99
N LEU A 211 38.53 4.03 -10.92
CA LEU A 211 39.02 4.71 -9.70
C LEU A 211 40.50 5.10 -9.77
N LEU A 212 41.34 4.32 -10.46
CA LEU A 212 42.78 4.56 -10.58
C LEU A 212 43.16 5.29 -11.87
N GLY A 213 42.20 5.98 -12.48
CA GLY A 213 42.30 6.55 -13.84
C GLY A 213 43.71 6.95 -14.23
N ASN A 214 44.25 6.25 -15.23
CA ASN A 214 45.35 6.72 -16.05
C ASN A 214 44.84 7.81 -16.99
#